data_AF-A0A7C3YR09-F1
#
_entry.id   AF-A0A7C3YR09-F1
#
_cell.length_a   1.000
_cell.length_b   1.000
_cell.length_c   1.000
_cell.angle_alpha   90.00
_cell.angle_beta   90.00
_cell.angle_gamma   90.00
#
_symmetry.space_group_name_H-M   'P 1'
#
loop_
_entity.id
_entity.type
_entity.pdbx_description
1 polymer ?
#
loop_
_entity_poly.entity_id
_entity_poly.type
_entity_poly.pdbx_seq_one_letter_code
_entity_poly.pdbx_strand_id
1 'polypeptide(L)'
;MFIETVGGRQRMNFSRLKEVLELPNLIEVQRNSYGWFLREGLREVFADVSPIQDFTGNLVLEFLDYNLGEQKYSVPECKERDVTYAAPLRVKVRLINKETGEVKEQEVFMGDFPLMTDKGTFIINGAERVIVSQLVRSPGVYFAEQVDQPSGKKLYTATIIPNRGAWLEFETDVNDHIFVRVDRTRKIPATILIKALGWGTNARVLDLFEENKNIQETLSRDNADSEEDALVEIYKRLRPGEPPTVESARTLLESLFFDPKRYDLGHVGRYKIQKKLRHGILYRFREEGGETEWDPYLNREVPKAREFIRELTPDDVVETVRYLLKLMEG
;
A
#
# COMPACT_ATOMS: atom_id res chain seq x y z
N MET A 1 12.64 -1.58 -50.31
CA MET A 1 11.30 -1.80 -50.88
C MET A 1 11.06 -3.30 -50.90
N PHE A 2 10.02 -3.77 -50.25
CA PHE A 2 9.63 -5.18 -50.26
C PHE A 2 8.11 -5.28 -50.28
N ILE A 3 7.60 -6.38 -50.81
CA ILE A 3 6.16 -6.67 -50.86
C ILE A 3 5.82 -7.45 -49.60
N GLU A 4 4.90 -6.92 -48.81
CA GLU A 4 4.33 -7.61 -47.65
C GLU A 4 2.92 -8.12 -47.99
N THR A 5 2.60 -9.35 -47.59
CA THR A 5 1.26 -9.92 -47.76
C THR A 5 0.46 -9.62 -46.50
N VAL A 6 -0.60 -8.82 -46.63
CA VAL A 6 -1.50 -8.46 -45.52
C VAL A 6 -2.86 -9.08 -45.79
N GLY A 7 -3.13 -10.22 -45.13
CA GLY A 7 -4.31 -11.04 -45.42
C GLY A 7 -4.29 -11.54 -46.87
N GLY A 8 -5.32 -11.20 -47.65
CA GLY A 8 -5.45 -11.60 -49.06
C GLY A 8 -4.86 -10.61 -50.08
N ARG A 9 -4.21 -9.51 -49.65
CA ARG A 9 -3.68 -8.47 -50.55
C ARG A 9 -2.17 -8.30 -50.38
N GLN A 10 -1.50 -7.92 -51.47
CA GLN A 10 -0.10 -7.50 -51.45
C GLN A 10 0.00 -6.00 -51.25
N ARG A 11 0.86 -5.56 -50.34
CA ARG A 11 1.14 -4.16 -50.04
C ARG A 11 2.63 -3.88 -50.29
N MET A 12 2.91 -2.77 -50.98
CA MET A 12 4.27 -2.31 -51.20
C MET A 12 4.74 -1.51 -49.97
N ASN A 13 5.77 -2.02 -49.30
CA ASN A 13 6.39 -1.37 -48.15
C ASN A 13 7.68 -0.64 -48.59
N PHE A 14 7.73 0.66 -48.33
CA PHE A 14 8.84 1.55 -48.69
C PHE A 14 9.81 1.80 -47.52
N SER A 15 9.62 1.13 -46.38
CA SER A 15 10.51 1.26 -45.23
C SER A 15 11.95 0.92 -45.61
N ARG A 16 12.88 1.72 -45.09
CA ARG A 16 14.33 1.54 -45.26
C ARG A 16 14.96 0.79 -44.09
N LEU A 17 14.29 0.79 -42.93
CA LEU A 17 14.71 0.10 -41.72
C LEU A 17 14.03 -1.27 -41.67
N LYS A 18 14.79 -2.29 -41.27
CA LYS A 18 14.25 -3.63 -41.04
C LYS A 18 13.51 -3.65 -39.71
N GLU A 19 12.27 -4.13 -39.72
CA GLU A 19 11.53 -4.43 -38.50
C GLU A 19 12.19 -5.63 -37.80
N VAL A 20 12.69 -5.40 -36.59
CA VAL A 20 13.43 -6.40 -35.79
C VAL A 20 12.56 -7.09 -34.74
N LEU A 21 11.39 -6.52 -34.47
CA LEU A 21 10.42 -7.02 -33.50
C LEU A 21 9.02 -6.85 -34.11
N GLU A 22 8.20 -7.88 -34.05
CA GLU A 22 6.81 -7.81 -34.51
C GLU A 22 5.95 -6.98 -33.56
N LEU A 23 4.86 -6.42 -34.09
CA LEU A 23 3.87 -5.72 -33.28
C LEU A 23 3.29 -6.68 -32.22
N PRO A 24 3.36 -6.33 -30.92
CA PRO A 24 2.79 -7.16 -29.87
C PRO A 24 1.27 -7.13 -29.93
N ASN A 25 0.64 -8.06 -29.21
CA ASN A 25 -0.81 -8.05 -29.08
C ASN A 25 -1.25 -6.83 -28.26
N LEU A 26 -1.98 -5.90 -28.90
CA LEU A 26 -2.36 -4.61 -28.32
C LEU A 26 -3.36 -4.73 -27.16
N ILE A 27 -4.04 -5.86 -27.00
CA ILE A 27 -4.95 -6.13 -25.87
C ILE A 27 -4.33 -7.05 -24.81
N GLU A 28 -3.06 -7.42 -24.99
CA GLU A 28 -2.35 -8.34 -24.10
C GLU A 28 -2.29 -7.82 -22.67
N VAL A 29 -2.09 -6.52 -22.48
CA VAL A 29 -2.04 -5.90 -21.14
C VAL A 29 -3.32 -6.18 -20.34
N GLN A 30 -4.49 -6.05 -20.97
CA GLN A 30 -5.78 -6.30 -20.31
C GLN A 30 -5.95 -7.79 -19.99
N ARG A 31 -5.64 -8.66 -20.96
CA ARG A 31 -5.79 -10.12 -20.83
C ARG A 31 -4.83 -10.69 -19.79
N ASN A 32 -3.58 -10.28 -19.81
CA ASN A 32 -2.55 -10.75 -18.88
C ASN A 32 -2.86 -10.28 -17.46
N SER A 33 -3.27 -9.01 -17.29
CA SER A 33 -3.66 -8.47 -15.99
C SER A 33 -4.84 -9.23 -15.37
N TYR A 34 -5.91 -9.43 -16.13
CA TYR A 34 -7.08 -10.15 -15.64
C TYR A 34 -6.81 -11.65 -15.42
N GLY A 35 -6.02 -12.28 -16.31
CA GLY A 35 -5.59 -13.66 -16.14
C GLY A 35 -4.71 -13.87 -14.91
N TRP A 36 -3.79 -12.94 -14.62
CA TRP A 36 -3.02 -12.94 -13.37
C TRP A 36 -3.94 -12.78 -12.16
N PHE A 37 -4.85 -11.81 -12.20
CA PHE A 37 -5.79 -11.57 -11.11
C PHE A 37 -6.64 -12.79 -10.77
N LEU A 38 -7.14 -13.51 -11.79
CA LEU A 38 -7.90 -14.74 -11.61
C LEU A 38 -7.09 -15.94 -11.10
N ARG A 39 -5.76 -15.95 -11.22
CA ARG A 39 -4.90 -17.08 -10.79
C ARG A 39 -4.18 -16.82 -9.46
N GLU A 40 -3.72 -15.59 -9.28
CA GLU A 40 -2.84 -15.20 -8.17
C GLU A 40 -3.50 -14.12 -7.33
N GLY A 41 -4.01 -13.06 -7.96
CA GLY A 41 -4.57 -11.91 -7.24
C GLY A 41 -5.73 -12.27 -6.31
N LEU A 42 -6.65 -13.16 -6.71
CA LEU A 42 -7.71 -13.64 -5.81
C LEU A 42 -7.16 -14.38 -4.59
N ARG A 43 -6.11 -15.20 -4.74
CA ARG A 43 -5.46 -15.87 -3.60
C ARG A 43 -4.81 -14.87 -2.66
N GLU A 44 -4.10 -13.90 -3.21
CA GLU A 44 -3.46 -12.84 -2.43
C GLU A 44 -4.50 -12.09 -1.60
N VAL A 45 -5.64 -11.73 -2.20
CA VAL A 45 -6.73 -11.04 -1.49
C VAL A 45 -7.31 -11.90 -0.37
N PHE A 46 -7.53 -13.20 -0.60
CA PHE A 46 -8.02 -14.09 0.46
C PHE A 46 -6.99 -14.32 1.56
N ALA A 47 -5.71 -14.44 1.22
CA ALA A 47 -4.63 -14.56 2.19
C ALA A 47 -4.49 -13.29 3.04
N ASP A 48 -4.63 -12.10 2.44
CA ASP A 48 -4.52 -10.82 3.14
C ASP A 48 -5.64 -10.62 4.19
N VAL A 49 -6.84 -11.18 3.97
CA VAL A 49 -7.96 -11.10 4.95
C VAL A 49 -8.00 -12.28 5.92
N SER A 50 -7.26 -13.35 5.65
CA SER A 50 -7.26 -14.57 6.46
C SER A 50 -6.15 -14.56 7.52
N PRO A 51 -6.39 -15.11 8.73
CA PRO A 51 -7.67 -15.54 9.26
C PRO A 51 -8.52 -14.38 9.78
N ILE A 52 -9.84 -14.55 9.67
CA ILE A 52 -10.81 -13.69 10.35
C ILE A 52 -11.10 -14.31 11.71
N GLN A 53 -11.03 -13.50 12.76
CA GLN A 53 -11.26 -13.93 14.13
C GLN A 53 -12.35 -13.09 14.78
N ASP A 54 -13.13 -13.70 15.65
CA ASP A 54 -14.06 -12.96 16.51
C ASP A 54 -13.31 -12.22 17.63
N PHE A 55 -14.01 -11.39 18.40
CA PHE A 55 -13.39 -10.57 19.45
C PHE A 55 -12.76 -11.39 20.58
N THR A 56 -13.23 -12.63 20.82
CA THR A 56 -12.65 -13.53 21.81
C THR A 56 -11.47 -14.34 21.25
N GLY A 57 -11.35 -14.42 19.92
CA GLY A 57 -10.37 -15.25 19.23
C GLY A 57 -10.71 -16.75 19.22
N ASN A 58 -11.90 -17.13 19.68
CA ASN A 58 -12.39 -18.51 19.76
C ASN A 58 -12.87 -19.05 18.42
N LEU A 59 -13.50 -18.22 17.60
CA LEU A 59 -13.94 -18.57 16.26
C LEU A 59 -12.94 -18.03 15.24
N VAL A 60 -12.35 -18.94 14.47
CA VAL A 60 -11.37 -18.60 13.42
C VAL A 60 -11.89 -19.08 12.08
N LEU A 61 -12.03 -18.16 11.13
CA LEU A 61 -12.40 -18.45 9.75
C LEU A 61 -11.18 -18.31 8.83
N GLU A 62 -10.80 -19.42 8.20
CA GLU A 62 -9.71 -19.51 7.24
C GLU A 62 -10.24 -19.65 5.81
N PHE A 63 -9.53 -19.04 4.87
CA PHE A 63 -9.80 -19.17 3.44
C PHE A 63 -8.76 -20.13 2.83
N LEU A 64 -9.20 -21.27 2.31
CA LEU A 64 -8.29 -22.32 1.85
C LEU A 64 -8.01 -22.22 0.35
N ASP A 65 -9.06 -22.16 -0.47
CA ASP A 65 -8.95 -22.07 -1.92
C ASP A 65 -10.24 -21.50 -2.53
N TYR A 66 -10.23 -21.22 -3.82
CA TYR A 66 -11.41 -20.80 -4.56
C TYR A 66 -11.52 -21.54 -5.89
N ASN A 67 -12.75 -21.58 -6.41
CA ASN A 67 -13.07 -22.18 -7.68
C ASN A 67 -14.05 -21.25 -8.42
N LEU A 68 -13.77 -20.99 -9.70
CA LEU A 68 -14.69 -20.36 -10.62
C LEU A 68 -15.38 -21.46 -11.43
N GLY A 69 -16.69 -21.58 -11.25
CA GLY A 69 -17.49 -22.52 -12.04
C GLY A 69 -17.62 -22.08 -13.50
N GLU A 70 -18.48 -22.78 -14.24
CA GLU A 70 -18.71 -22.46 -15.65
C GLU A 70 -19.68 -21.29 -15.82
N GLN A 71 -19.46 -20.51 -16.88
CA GLN A 71 -20.37 -19.46 -17.30
C GLN A 71 -21.75 -20.02 -17.65
N LYS A 72 -22.80 -19.32 -17.21
CA LYS A 72 -24.19 -19.75 -17.46
C LYS A 72 -24.64 -19.55 -18.91
N TYR A 73 -24.10 -18.52 -19.56
CA TYR A 73 -24.48 -18.11 -20.92
C TYR A 73 -23.25 -17.72 -21.72
N SER A 74 -23.34 -17.84 -23.03
CA SER A 74 -22.33 -17.33 -23.96
C SER A 74 -22.40 -15.82 -24.11
N VAL A 75 -21.33 -15.20 -24.63
CA VAL A 75 -21.26 -13.74 -24.85
C VAL A 75 -22.43 -13.21 -25.73
N PRO A 76 -22.83 -13.86 -26.85
CA PRO A 76 -23.99 -13.42 -27.63
C PRO A 76 -25.31 -13.48 -26.83
N GLU A 77 -25.54 -14.56 -26.10
CA GLU A 77 -26.76 -14.71 -25.28
C GLU A 77 -26.82 -13.68 -24.15
N CYS A 78 -25.68 -13.33 -23.55
CA CYS A 78 -25.62 -12.27 -22.54
C CYS A 78 -26.08 -10.92 -23.10
N LYS A 79 -25.70 -10.61 -24.35
CA LYS A 79 -26.09 -9.37 -25.03
C LYS A 79 -27.58 -9.36 -25.41
N GLU A 80 -28.11 -10.48 -25.88
CA GLU A 80 -29.52 -10.59 -26.29
C GLU A 80 -30.50 -10.57 -25.11
N ARG A 81 -30.07 -11.07 -23.95
CA ARG A 81 -30.92 -11.23 -22.76
C ARG A 81 -30.70 -10.15 -21.70
N ASP A 82 -29.88 -9.15 -21.99
CA ASP A 82 -29.49 -8.08 -21.05
C ASP A 82 -28.92 -8.60 -19.71
N VAL A 83 -28.14 -9.69 -19.75
CA VAL A 83 -27.50 -10.29 -18.56
C VAL A 83 -25.98 -10.11 -18.57
N THR A 84 -25.35 -10.29 -17.41
CA THR A 84 -23.89 -10.19 -17.24
C THR A 84 -23.21 -11.51 -17.62
N TYR A 85 -22.09 -11.43 -18.33
CA TYR A 85 -21.23 -12.58 -18.62
C TYR A 85 -20.34 -12.87 -17.41
N ALA A 86 -20.71 -13.89 -16.63
CA ALA A 86 -20.08 -14.21 -15.35
C ALA A 86 -20.08 -15.71 -15.07
N ALA A 87 -19.21 -16.12 -14.14
CA ALA A 87 -19.12 -17.46 -13.59
C ALA A 87 -19.29 -17.44 -12.06
N PRO A 88 -19.89 -18.47 -11.45
CA PRO A 88 -20.08 -18.52 -10.01
C PRO A 88 -18.74 -18.72 -9.29
N LEU A 89 -18.38 -17.79 -8.39
CA LEU A 89 -17.22 -17.90 -7.51
C LEU A 89 -17.60 -18.64 -6.23
N ARG A 90 -16.95 -19.77 -5.97
CA ARG A 90 -17.06 -20.53 -4.74
C ARG A 90 -15.72 -20.52 -4.01
N VAL A 91 -15.78 -20.39 -2.69
CA VAL A 91 -14.59 -20.32 -1.86
C VAL A 91 -14.68 -21.39 -0.79
N LYS A 92 -13.63 -22.20 -0.66
CA LYS A 92 -13.51 -23.21 0.36
C LYS A 92 -13.03 -22.54 1.64
N VAL A 93 -13.90 -22.50 2.65
CA VAL A 93 -13.61 -21.90 3.95
C VAL A 93 -13.53 -22.98 5.03
N ARG A 94 -12.74 -22.71 6.07
CA ARG A 94 -12.66 -23.54 7.27
C ARG A 94 -13.00 -22.69 8.49
N LEU A 95 -14.03 -23.10 9.22
CA LEU A 95 -14.36 -22.54 10.53
C LEU A 95 -13.78 -23.44 11.62
N ILE A 96 -12.95 -22.89 12.48
CA ILE A 96 -12.36 -23.55 13.64
C ILE A 96 -12.97 -22.92 14.89
N ASN A 97 -13.62 -23.72 15.72
CA ASN A 97 -14.01 -23.33 17.06
C ASN A 97 -12.97 -23.86 18.06
N LYS A 98 -12.18 -22.96 18.65
CA LYS A 98 -11.12 -23.32 19.60
C LYS A 98 -11.64 -23.82 20.95
N GLU A 99 -12.86 -23.46 21.35
CA GLU A 99 -13.45 -23.93 22.61
C GLU A 99 -13.87 -25.38 22.52
N THR A 100 -14.51 -25.78 21.40
CA THR A 100 -15.00 -27.15 21.20
C THR A 100 -14.01 -28.04 20.47
N GLY A 101 -12.99 -27.45 19.83
CA GLY A 101 -12.08 -28.16 18.92
C GLY A 101 -12.72 -28.54 17.58
N GLU A 102 -13.96 -28.09 17.31
CA GLU A 102 -14.70 -28.45 16.10
C GLU A 102 -14.14 -27.71 14.88
N VAL A 103 -13.87 -28.44 13.80
CA VAL A 103 -13.41 -27.91 12.52
C VAL A 103 -14.45 -28.24 11.44
N LYS A 104 -14.99 -27.21 10.79
CA LYS A 104 -15.95 -27.34 9.69
C LYS A 104 -15.38 -26.73 8.42
N GLU A 105 -15.21 -27.55 7.39
CA GLU A 105 -14.89 -27.09 6.05
C GLU A 105 -16.14 -27.06 5.18
N GLN A 106 -16.36 -25.98 4.46
CA GLN A 106 -17.50 -25.82 3.56
C GLN A 106 -17.12 -24.98 2.34
N GLU A 107 -17.72 -25.28 1.20
CA GLU A 107 -17.70 -24.38 0.05
C GLU A 107 -18.84 -23.38 0.14
N VAL A 108 -18.49 -22.09 0.14
CA VAL A 108 -19.43 -20.98 0.21
C VAL A 108 -19.48 -20.30 -1.15
N PHE A 109 -20.69 -20.05 -1.65
CA PHE A 109 -20.90 -19.25 -2.85
C PHE A 109 -20.72 -17.77 -2.50
N MET A 110 -19.74 -17.11 -3.13
CA MET A 110 -19.41 -15.70 -2.88
C MET A 110 -20.16 -14.76 -3.80
N GLY A 111 -20.65 -15.24 -4.95
CA GLY A 111 -21.34 -14.45 -5.96
C GLY A 111 -20.93 -14.82 -7.37
N ASP A 112 -21.61 -14.20 -8.35
CA ASP A 112 -21.23 -14.32 -9.76
C ASP A 112 -20.12 -13.33 -10.09
N PHE A 113 -19.03 -13.85 -10.66
CA PHE A 113 -17.83 -13.10 -10.99
C PHE A 113 -17.79 -12.77 -12.49
N PRO A 114 -17.82 -11.49 -12.89
CA PRO A 114 -17.79 -11.11 -14.31
C PRO A 114 -16.51 -11.57 -14.99
N LEU A 115 -16.63 -12.22 -16.15
CA LEU A 115 -15.50 -12.74 -16.92
C LEU A 115 -15.12 -11.81 -18.08
N MET A 116 -13.84 -11.76 -18.39
CA MET A 116 -13.32 -11.04 -19.56
C MET A 116 -13.51 -11.88 -20.83
N THR A 117 -14.00 -11.26 -21.90
CA THR A 117 -14.13 -11.89 -23.22
C THR A 117 -12.76 -11.99 -23.92
N ASP A 118 -12.68 -12.77 -25.01
CA ASP A 118 -11.47 -12.86 -25.84
C ASP A 118 -10.99 -11.51 -26.42
N LYS A 119 -11.91 -10.54 -26.51
CA LYS A 119 -11.64 -9.18 -27.00
C LYS A 119 -11.10 -8.24 -25.91
N GLY A 120 -10.95 -8.71 -24.67
CA GLY A 120 -10.53 -7.86 -23.54
C GLY A 120 -11.65 -6.97 -22.99
N THR A 121 -12.91 -7.31 -23.24
CA THR A 121 -14.10 -6.57 -22.79
C THR A 121 -14.88 -7.35 -21.73
N PHE A 122 -15.85 -6.71 -21.09
CA PHE A 122 -16.80 -7.34 -20.16
C PHE A 122 -18.22 -7.08 -20.64
N ILE A 123 -19.12 -8.05 -20.45
CA ILE A 123 -20.56 -7.84 -20.70
C ILE A 123 -21.24 -7.67 -19.35
N ILE A 124 -21.75 -6.47 -19.07
CA ILE A 124 -22.46 -6.13 -17.83
C ILE A 124 -23.87 -5.69 -18.20
N ASN A 125 -24.88 -6.49 -17.81
CA ASN A 125 -26.29 -6.28 -18.13
C ASN A 125 -26.50 -6.05 -19.63
N GLY A 126 -26.01 -6.98 -20.47
CA GLY A 126 -26.07 -6.90 -21.94
C GLY A 126 -25.11 -5.92 -22.61
N ALA A 127 -24.66 -4.90 -21.88
CA ALA A 127 -23.77 -3.86 -22.42
C ALA A 127 -22.31 -4.29 -22.38
N GLU A 128 -21.61 -4.12 -23.51
CA GLU A 128 -20.17 -4.34 -23.60
C GLU A 128 -19.41 -3.15 -23.01
N ARG A 129 -18.46 -3.42 -22.11
CA ARG A 129 -17.69 -2.45 -21.34
C ARG A 129 -16.21 -2.78 -21.39
N VAL A 130 -15.37 -1.75 -21.24
CA VAL A 130 -13.92 -1.87 -21.18
C VAL A 130 -13.45 -1.27 -19.86
N ILE A 131 -12.55 -1.97 -19.17
CA ILE A 131 -11.86 -1.42 -18.01
C ILE A 131 -10.63 -0.66 -18.53
N VAL A 132 -10.55 0.63 -18.19
CA VAL A 132 -9.45 1.50 -18.60
C VAL A 132 -8.39 1.52 -17.50
N SER A 133 -7.15 1.22 -17.87
CA SER A 133 -6.02 1.30 -16.96
C SER A 133 -5.82 2.76 -16.49
N GLN A 134 -5.75 2.95 -15.17
CA GLN A 134 -5.55 4.25 -14.56
C GLN A 134 -4.08 4.43 -14.18
N LEU A 135 -3.58 5.66 -14.35
CA LEU A 135 -2.27 6.05 -13.84
C LEU A 135 -2.47 6.74 -12.49
N VAL A 136 -2.08 6.05 -11.43
CA VAL A 136 -2.11 6.54 -10.05
C VAL A 136 -0.70 6.77 -9.54
N ARG A 137 -0.55 7.61 -8.50
CA ARG A 137 0.73 7.73 -7.81
C ARG A 137 1.07 6.38 -7.19
N SER A 138 2.25 5.86 -7.49
CA SER A 138 2.69 4.61 -6.88
C SER A 138 2.94 4.79 -5.39
N PRO A 139 2.76 3.76 -4.56
CA PRO A 139 3.09 3.82 -3.14
C PRO A 139 4.56 4.20 -2.89
N GLY A 140 4.84 4.79 -1.73
CA GLY A 140 6.17 5.19 -1.27
C GLY A 140 6.22 6.62 -0.75
N VAL A 141 7.45 7.12 -0.52
CA VAL A 141 7.70 8.47 0.00
C VAL A 141 8.10 9.43 -1.12
N TYR A 142 7.47 10.60 -1.15
CA TYR A 142 7.71 11.68 -2.12
C TYR A 142 8.14 12.93 -1.39
N PHE A 143 9.10 13.66 -1.97
CA PHE A 143 9.52 14.96 -1.46
C PHE A 143 9.30 16.00 -2.54
N ALA A 144 8.87 17.19 -2.15
CA ALA A 144 8.70 18.32 -3.05
C ALA A 144 9.18 19.62 -2.41
N GLU A 145 9.66 20.52 -3.25
CA GLU A 145 10.00 21.90 -2.92
C GLU A 145 8.97 22.81 -3.59
N GLN A 146 8.45 23.78 -2.85
CA GLN A 146 7.59 24.83 -3.36
C GLN A 146 8.04 26.18 -2.80
N VAL A 147 8.11 27.20 -3.66
CA VAL A 147 8.40 28.57 -3.20
C VAL A 147 7.09 29.21 -2.72
N ASP A 148 7.08 29.65 -1.48
CA ASP A 148 6.01 30.46 -0.92
C ASP A 148 6.04 31.84 -1.57
N GLN A 149 4.98 32.20 -2.30
CA GLN A 149 4.95 33.43 -3.10
C GLN A 149 5.07 34.72 -2.25
N PRO A 150 4.41 34.85 -1.08
CA PRO A 150 4.53 36.04 -0.25
C PRO A 150 5.92 36.22 0.39
N SER A 151 6.51 35.15 0.94
CA SER A 151 7.80 35.26 1.64
C SER A 151 9.02 35.05 0.74
N GLY A 152 8.85 34.44 -0.43
CA GLY A 152 9.95 33.99 -1.31
C GLY A 152 10.72 32.79 -0.74
N LYS A 153 10.30 32.23 0.40
CA LYS A 153 10.99 31.12 1.07
C LYS A 153 10.64 29.80 0.41
N LYS A 154 11.62 28.90 0.32
CA LYS A 154 11.41 27.51 -0.07
C LYS A 154 10.76 26.74 1.08
N LEU A 155 9.63 26.12 0.80
CA LEU A 155 8.93 25.18 1.67
C LEU A 155 9.13 23.78 1.13
N TYR A 156 9.35 22.84 2.04
CA TYR A 156 9.57 21.44 1.72
C TYR A 156 8.43 20.60 2.26
N THR A 157 8.06 19.58 1.51
CA THR A 157 7.03 18.62 1.90
C THR A 157 7.55 17.20 1.72
N ALA A 158 7.08 16.30 2.57
CA ALA A 158 7.29 14.86 2.42
C ALA A 158 5.95 14.13 2.56
N THR A 159 5.58 13.30 1.60
CA THR A 159 4.31 12.55 1.64
C THR A 159 4.57 11.07 1.51
N ILE A 160 4.16 10.29 2.51
CA ILE A 160 4.16 8.83 2.49
C ILE A 160 2.78 8.36 2.04
N ILE A 161 2.74 7.71 0.88
CA ILE A 161 1.53 7.19 0.23
C ILE A 161 1.55 5.66 0.33
N PRO A 162 0.61 5.02 1.04
CA PRO A 162 0.49 3.56 1.04
C PRO A 162 -0.23 3.04 -0.22
N ASN A 163 -0.15 1.72 -0.41
CA ASN A 163 -1.03 1.00 -1.33
C ASN A 163 -2.47 0.96 -0.78
N ARG A 164 -2.61 0.75 0.53
CA ARG A 164 -3.86 0.80 1.29
C ARG A 164 -3.58 1.30 2.71
N GLY A 165 -4.35 2.28 3.18
CA GLY A 165 -4.22 2.82 4.54
C GLY A 165 -4.12 4.34 4.56
N ALA A 166 -3.80 4.89 5.74
CA ALA A 166 -3.73 6.31 5.99
C ALA A 166 -2.50 6.99 5.37
N TRP A 167 -2.63 8.26 5.01
CA TRP A 167 -1.50 9.05 4.51
C TRP A 167 -0.75 9.74 5.66
N LEU A 168 0.56 9.91 5.50
CA LEU A 168 1.37 10.80 6.35
C LEU A 168 1.97 11.91 5.49
N GLU A 169 1.66 13.16 5.85
CA GLU A 169 2.06 14.34 5.09
C GLU A 169 2.81 15.30 5.99
N PHE A 170 4.11 15.47 5.75
CA PHE A 170 4.97 16.45 6.40
C PHE A 170 5.06 17.72 5.56
N GLU A 171 5.06 18.87 6.22
CA GLU A 171 5.22 20.17 5.58
C GLU A 171 6.01 21.11 6.48
N THR A 172 6.85 21.95 5.87
CA THR A 172 7.55 23.03 6.56
C THR A 172 6.79 24.36 6.39
N ASP A 173 6.88 25.26 7.37
CA ASP A 173 6.34 26.61 7.25
C ASP A 173 7.45 27.66 6.99
N VAL A 174 7.05 28.93 6.87
CA VAL A 174 7.96 30.05 6.65
C VAL A 174 8.92 30.32 7.82
N ASN A 175 8.68 29.73 8.99
CA ASN A 175 9.52 29.84 10.17
C ASN A 175 10.36 28.57 10.42
N ASP A 176 10.43 27.66 9.44
CA ASP A 176 11.14 26.38 9.53
C ASP A 176 10.56 25.39 10.55
N HIS A 177 9.33 25.60 11.04
CA HIS A 177 8.66 24.56 11.82
C HIS A 177 8.22 23.42 10.92
N ILE A 178 8.31 22.20 11.42
CA ILE A 178 7.89 20.98 10.72
C ILE A 178 6.56 20.53 11.30
N PHE A 179 5.56 20.42 10.44
CA PHE A 179 4.24 19.90 10.77
C PHE A 179 4.00 18.55 10.09
N VAL A 180 3.08 17.78 10.66
CA VAL A 180 2.56 16.55 10.07
C VAL A 180 1.03 16.56 10.06
N ARG A 181 0.44 15.98 9.02
CA ARG A 181 -0.97 15.61 8.93
C ARG A 181 -1.06 14.09 8.85
N VAL A 182 -1.94 13.54 9.67
CA VAL A 182 -2.22 12.11 9.77
C VAL A 182 -3.59 11.89 9.13
N ASP A 183 -3.67 11.11 8.06
CA ASP A 183 -4.92 10.83 7.33
C ASP A 183 -5.76 12.08 6.98
N ARG A 184 -5.09 13.11 6.45
CA ARG A 184 -5.71 14.39 6.03
C ARG A 184 -6.38 15.19 7.15
N THR A 185 -6.04 14.93 8.43
CA THR A 185 -6.51 15.75 9.55
C THR A 185 -5.80 17.11 9.62
N ARG A 186 -6.19 17.93 10.60
CA ARG A 186 -5.49 19.18 10.92
C ARG A 186 -4.04 18.91 11.30
N LYS A 187 -3.14 19.80 10.85
CA LYS A 187 -1.71 19.71 11.14
C LYS A 187 -1.39 19.81 12.63
N ILE A 188 -0.37 19.07 13.04
CA ILE A 188 0.25 19.09 14.36
C ILE A 188 1.77 19.17 14.19
N PRO A 189 2.54 19.70 15.16
CA PRO A 189 4.00 19.63 15.13
C PRO A 189 4.47 18.19 14.91
N ALA A 190 5.43 17.99 14.00
CA ALA A 190 5.91 16.65 13.66
C ALA A 190 6.53 15.92 14.86
N THR A 191 7.09 16.67 15.81
CA THR A 191 7.66 16.16 17.07
C THR A 191 6.64 15.43 17.95
N ILE A 192 5.35 15.77 17.86
CA ILE A 192 4.27 15.04 18.55
C ILE A 192 4.18 13.61 18.00
N LEU A 193 4.21 13.45 16.67
CA LEU A 193 4.22 12.12 16.08
C LEU A 193 5.47 11.35 16.50
N ILE A 194 6.66 11.98 16.47
CA ILE A 194 7.90 11.31 16.89
C ILE A 194 7.85 10.85 18.36
N LYS A 195 7.29 11.67 19.27
CA LYS A 195 7.08 11.27 20.67
C LYS A 195 6.17 10.05 20.79
N ALA A 196 5.03 10.08 20.09
CA ALA A 196 4.06 8.99 20.07
C ALA A 196 4.61 7.67 19.49
N LEU A 197 5.71 7.72 18.72
CA LEU A 197 6.39 6.56 18.15
C LEU A 197 7.47 5.96 19.06
N GLY A 198 7.68 6.49 20.27
CA GLY A 198 8.58 5.92 21.27
C GLY A 198 9.73 6.85 21.72
N TRP A 199 9.86 8.04 21.13
CA TRP A 199 10.80 9.08 21.58
C TRP A 199 10.11 10.10 22.49
N GLY A 200 9.44 9.60 23.52
CA GLY A 200 8.45 10.33 24.32
C GLY A 200 8.88 11.62 25.05
N THR A 201 10.14 12.07 24.97
CA THR A 201 10.60 13.30 25.64
C THR A 201 11.31 14.23 24.68
N ASN A 202 11.24 15.55 24.93
CA ASN A 202 11.93 16.56 24.12
C ASN A 202 13.43 16.25 23.97
N ALA A 203 14.09 15.84 25.06
CA ALA A 203 15.51 15.50 25.05
C ALA A 203 15.81 14.32 24.11
N ARG A 204 14.97 13.27 24.11
CA ARG A 204 15.14 12.13 23.19
C ARG A 204 14.89 12.51 21.73
N VAL A 205 13.93 13.39 21.46
CA VAL A 205 13.68 13.89 20.11
C VAL A 205 14.86 14.71 19.60
N LEU A 206 15.43 15.58 20.44
CA LEU A 206 16.60 16.38 20.07
C LEU A 206 17.83 15.52 19.80
N ASP A 207 18.11 14.55 20.67
CA ASP A 207 19.20 13.60 20.49
C ASP A 207 19.03 12.78 19.18
N LEU A 208 17.81 12.33 18.88
CA LEU A 208 17.49 11.57 17.66
C LEU A 208 17.82 12.34 16.37
N PHE A 209 17.67 13.67 16.40
CA PHE A 209 17.92 14.55 15.27
C PHE A 209 19.16 15.43 15.46
N GLU A 210 20.14 14.98 16.26
CA GLU A 210 21.45 15.62 16.39
C GLU A 210 21.38 17.12 16.77
N GLU A 211 20.46 17.49 17.66
CA GLU A 211 20.24 18.88 18.10
C GLU A 211 19.92 19.85 16.93
N ASN A 212 19.24 19.34 15.89
CA ASN A 212 18.90 20.15 14.73
C ASN A 212 18.03 21.37 15.11
N LYS A 213 18.44 22.55 14.63
CA LYS A 213 17.78 23.83 14.93
C LYS A 213 16.29 23.81 14.57
N ASN A 214 15.91 23.22 13.44
CA ASN A 214 14.52 23.23 12.98
C ASN A 214 13.63 22.34 13.87
N ILE A 215 14.22 21.30 14.45
CA ILE A 215 13.55 20.46 15.47
C ILE A 215 13.39 21.24 16.78
N GLN A 216 14.41 21.99 17.21
CA GLN A 216 14.31 22.87 18.39
C GLN A 216 13.18 23.90 18.23
N GLU A 217 13.12 24.57 17.08
CA GLU A 217 12.04 25.53 16.77
C GLU A 217 10.68 24.82 16.72
N THR A 218 10.60 23.61 16.15
CA THR A 218 9.35 22.84 16.11
C THR A 218 8.88 22.44 17.51
N LEU A 219 9.80 22.06 18.41
CA LEU A 219 9.49 21.75 19.81
C LEU A 219 8.92 22.96 20.57
N SER A 220 9.27 24.20 20.19
CA SER A 220 8.67 25.40 20.78
C SER A 220 7.16 25.54 20.50
N ARG A 221 6.66 24.84 19.47
CA ARG A 221 5.24 24.77 19.09
C ARG A 221 4.55 23.49 19.54
N ASP A 222 5.30 22.59 20.15
CA ASP A 222 4.83 21.31 20.65
C ASP A 222 4.27 21.47 22.07
N ASN A 223 3.03 21.02 22.27
CA ASN A 223 2.33 21.13 23.56
C ASN A 223 2.31 19.81 24.34
N ALA A 224 2.93 18.74 23.84
CA ALA A 224 2.98 17.44 24.49
C ALA A 224 4.34 17.25 25.18
N ASP A 225 4.38 16.94 26.48
CA ASP A 225 5.64 16.74 27.20
C ASP A 225 6.07 15.26 27.28
N SER A 226 5.13 14.35 27.05
CA SER A 226 5.30 12.90 27.16
C SER A 226 4.82 12.13 25.91
N GLU A 227 5.12 10.83 25.84
CA GLU A 227 4.58 9.94 24.82
C GLU A 227 3.05 9.82 24.95
N GLU A 228 2.55 9.73 26.17
CA GLU A 228 1.13 9.62 26.48
C GLU A 228 0.35 10.87 26.06
N ASP A 229 0.88 12.06 26.34
CA ASP A 229 0.28 13.32 25.91
C ASP A 229 0.25 13.43 24.38
N ALA A 230 1.33 13.00 23.73
CA ALA A 230 1.43 13.01 22.28
C ALA A 230 0.43 12.05 21.62
N LEU A 231 0.27 10.84 22.16
CA LEU A 231 -0.75 9.88 21.74
C LEU A 231 -2.15 10.47 21.87
N VAL A 232 -2.45 11.11 23.00
CA VAL A 232 -3.74 11.76 23.26
C VAL A 232 -4.01 12.92 22.29
N GLU A 233 -3.01 13.75 21.98
CA GLU A 233 -3.17 14.85 21.01
C GLU A 233 -3.44 14.32 19.59
N ILE A 234 -2.76 13.26 19.16
CA ILE A 234 -3.04 12.60 17.88
C ILE A 234 -4.47 12.04 17.87
N TYR A 235 -4.89 11.36 18.94
CA TYR A 235 -6.23 10.78 19.05
C TYR A 235 -7.32 11.84 18.91
N LYS A 236 -7.18 12.98 19.60
CA LYS A 236 -8.14 14.10 19.52
C LYS A 236 -8.30 14.64 18.10
N ARG A 237 -7.25 14.59 17.26
CA ARG A 237 -7.32 15.02 15.85
C ARG A 237 -7.99 14.00 14.94
N LEU A 238 -7.73 12.71 15.18
CA LEU A 238 -8.32 11.62 14.40
C LEU A 238 -9.79 11.39 14.75
N ARG A 239 -10.16 11.52 16.02
CA ARG A 239 -11.52 11.27 16.53
C ARG A 239 -12.04 12.43 17.37
N PRO A 240 -12.43 13.55 16.73
CA PRO A 240 -12.96 14.69 17.45
C PRO A 240 -14.30 14.33 18.12
N GLY A 241 -14.35 14.42 19.45
CA GLY A 241 -15.57 14.19 20.24
C GLY A 241 -15.61 12.88 21.02
N GLU A 242 -14.66 11.95 20.78
CA GLU A 242 -14.49 10.76 21.63
C GLU A 242 -13.53 11.08 22.80
N PRO A 243 -13.83 10.64 24.03
CA PRO A 243 -12.93 10.84 25.16
C PRO A 243 -11.62 10.05 24.94
N PRO A 244 -10.45 10.72 24.94
CA PRO A 244 -9.19 10.04 24.69
C PRO A 244 -8.73 9.27 25.93
N THR A 245 -8.32 8.01 25.74
CA THR A 245 -7.50 7.27 26.70
C THR A 245 -6.16 6.93 26.07
N VAL A 246 -5.10 6.80 26.88
CA VAL A 246 -3.76 6.49 26.37
C VAL A 246 -3.75 5.15 25.62
N GLU A 247 -4.44 4.14 26.17
CA GLU A 247 -4.52 2.79 25.60
C GLU A 247 -5.29 2.78 24.27
N SER A 248 -6.44 3.47 24.20
CA SER A 248 -7.18 3.61 22.95
C SER A 248 -6.38 4.39 21.90
N ALA A 249 -5.62 5.41 22.32
CA ALA A 249 -4.77 6.20 21.44
C ALA A 249 -3.61 5.40 20.86
N ARG A 250 -2.92 4.62 21.70
CA ARG A 250 -1.86 3.69 21.26
C ARG A 250 -2.40 2.66 20.28
N THR A 251 -3.49 2.00 20.64
CA THR A 251 -4.14 1.00 19.78
C THR A 251 -4.57 1.60 18.44
N LEU A 252 -5.12 2.82 18.45
CA LEU A 252 -5.51 3.50 17.22
C LEU A 252 -4.29 3.75 16.33
N LEU A 253 -3.22 4.32 16.88
CA LEU A 253 -2.00 4.62 16.12
C LEU A 253 -1.35 3.35 15.54
N GLU A 254 -1.24 2.29 16.35
CA GLU A 254 -0.74 0.98 15.91
C GLU A 254 -1.58 0.41 14.78
N SER A 255 -2.91 0.42 14.95
CA SER A 255 -3.84 -0.05 13.92
C SER A 255 -3.81 0.79 12.64
N LEU A 256 -3.38 2.05 12.72
CA LEU A 256 -3.41 2.97 11.60
C LEU A 256 -2.20 2.81 10.68
N PHE A 257 -1.03 2.45 11.22
CA PHE A 257 0.24 2.41 10.46
C PHE A 257 1.02 1.10 10.55
N PHE A 258 0.87 0.35 11.65
CA PHE A 258 1.73 -0.78 12.01
C PHE A 258 1.03 -2.13 11.97
N ASP A 259 -0.31 -2.14 11.80
CA ASP A 259 -1.09 -3.35 11.56
C ASP A 259 -1.15 -3.68 10.06
N PRO A 260 -0.52 -4.79 9.60
CA PRO A 260 -0.56 -5.21 8.19
C PRO A 260 -1.98 -5.44 7.65
N LYS A 261 -2.96 -5.74 8.53
CA LYS A 261 -4.36 -5.91 8.12
C LYS A 261 -4.99 -4.59 7.72
N ARG A 262 -4.52 -3.46 8.25
CA ARG A 262 -5.11 -2.12 8.02
C ARG A 262 -4.22 -1.21 7.18
N TYR A 263 -2.91 -1.46 7.16
CA TYR A 263 -1.93 -0.68 6.43
C TYR A 263 -1.04 -1.56 5.55
N ASP A 264 -0.91 -1.20 4.28
CA ASP A 264 -0.07 -1.91 3.31
C ASP A 264 0.58 -0.91 2.36
N LEU A 265 1.91 -0.95 2.28
CA LEU A 265 2.74 -0.26 1.29
C LEU A 265 2.80 -1.04 -0.02
N GLY A 266 2.49 -2.34 0.01
CA GLY A 266 2.75 -3.29 -1.07
C GLY A 266 4.25 -3.49 -1.31
N HIS A 267 4.58 -4.47 -2.15
CA HIS A 267 5.97 -4.75 -2.53
C HIS A 267 6.68 -3.53 -3.15
N VAL A 268 5.97 -2.81 -4.03
CA VAL A 268 6.51 -1.63 -4.72
C VAL A 268 6.73 -0.47 -3.74
N GLY A 269 5.81 -0.24 -2.80
CA GLY A 269 5.93 0.87 -1.85
C GLY A 269 7.10 0.70 -0.90
N ARG A 270 7.21 -0.47 -0.26
CA ARG A 270 8.34 -0.81 0.63
C ARG A 270 9.68 -0.70 -0.11
N TYR A 271 9.76 -1.25 -1.32
CA TYR A 271 10.96 -1.13 -2.15
C TYR A 271 11.31 0.33 -2.46
N LYS A 272 10.32 1.15 -2.82
CA LYS A 272 10.55 2.57 -3.13
C LYS A 272 10.97 3.38 -1.91
N ILE A 273 10.40 3.13 -0.73
CA ILE A 273 10.84 3.76 0.52
C ILE A 273 12.30 3.41 0.80
N GLN A 274 12.66 2.13 0.80
CA GLN A 274 14.05 1.70 1.00
C GLN A 274 14.98 2.31 -0.05
N LYS A 275 14.60 2.33 -1.32
CA LYS A 275 15.44 2.92 -2.38
C LYS A 275 15.67 4.41 -2.19
N LYS A 276 14.67 5.13 -1.67
CA LYS A 276 14.70 6.58 -1.45
C LYS A 276 15.46 6.96 -0.18
N LEU A 277 15.17 6.31 0.95
CA LEU A 277 15.72 6.65 2.26
C LEU A 277 16.99 5.86 2.60
N ARG A 278 17.15 4.64 2.07
CA ARG A 278 18.32 3.77 2.25
C ARG A 278 18.65 3.39 3.69
N HIS A 279 17.66 3.35 4.59
CA HIS A 279 17.86 2.99 6.01
C HIS A 279 18.01 1.49 6.28
N GLY A 280 17.78 0.63 5.27
CA GLY A 280 18.08 -0.81 5.36
C GLY A 280 16.95 -1.68 5.88
N ILE A 281 15.73 -1.14 6.01
CA ILE A 281 14.58 -1.84 6.58
C ILE A 281 13.68 -2.31 5.43
N LEU A 282 13.90 -3.56 5.03
CA LEU A 282 13.07 -4.31 4.09
C LEU A 282 12.42 -5.53 4.72
N TYR A 283 13.12 -6.14 5.69
CA TYR A 283 12.76 -7.43 6.24
C TYR A 283 12.72 -7.38 7.75
N ARG A 284 11.80 -8.16 8.32
CA ARG A 284 11.80 -8.57 9.73
C ARG A 284 12.50 -9.92 9.82
N PHE A 285 13.50 -10.03 10.68
CA PHE A 285 14.22 -11.27 10.93
C PHE A 285 13.63 -11.97 12.15
N ARG A 286 13.30 -13.26 12.03
CA ARG A 286 12.62 -14.01 13.11
C ARG A 286 13.58 -14.67 14.09
N GLU A 287 14.82 -14.94 13.68
CA GLU A 287 15.86 -15.57 14.53
C GLU A 287 17.24 -14.97 14.25
N GLU A 288 18.01 -14.74 15.32
CA GLU A 288 19.44 -14.42 15.24
C GLU A 288 20.25 -15.72 15.16
N GLY A 289 20.40 -16.25 13.95
CA GLY A 289 21.21 -17.44 13.69
C GLY A 289 20.57 -18.34 12.64
N GLY A 290 21.27 -18.57 11.54
CA GLY A 290 20.77 -19.41 10.44
C GLY A 290 21.58 -19.20 9.16
N GLU A 291 21.23 -19.95 8.12
CA GLU A 291 21.82 -19.76 6.80
C GLU A 291 21.56 -18.33 6.30
N THR A 292 22.62 -17.66 5.84
CA THR A 292 22.55 -16.36 5.19
C THR A 292 22.49 -16.54 3.68
N GLU A 293 21.91 -15.55 3.00
CA GLU A 293 22.00 -15.38 1.56
C GLU A 293 22.30 -13.92 1.21
N TRP A 294 22.94 -13.71 0.07
CA TRP A 294 23.21 -12.37 -0.42
C TRP A 294 21.93 -11.69 -0.88
N ASP A 295 21.58 -10.56 -0.26
CA ASP A 295 20.45 -9.77 -0.68
C ASP A 295 20.87 -8.65 -1.66
N PRO A 296 20.37 -8.64 -2.90
CA PRO A 296 20.76 -7.64 -3.90
C PRO A 296 20.19 -6.24 -3.62
N TYR A 297 19.16 -6.11 -2.77
CA TYR A 297 18.51 -4.84 -2.46
C TYR A 297 19.18 -4.12 -1.28
N LEU A 298 19.65 -4.88 -0.30
CA LEU A 298 20.40 -4.39 0.87
C LEU A 298 21.92 -4.43 0.66
N ASN A 299 22.40 -5.11 -0.38
CA ASN A 299 23.81 -5.26 -0.73
C ASN A 299 24.64 -5.81 0.46
N ARG A 300 24.09 -6.82 1.15
CA ARG A 300 24.71 -7.52 2.28
C ARG A 300 24.14 -8.92 2.43
N GLU A 301 24.84 -9.78 3.15
CA GLU A 301 24.27 -11.06 3.61
C GLU A 301 23.20 -10.84 4.66
N VAL A 302 22.08 -11.56 4.52
CA VAL A 302 20.96 -11.54 5.47
C VAL A 302 20.43 -12.95 5.72
N PRO A 303 19.81 -13.22 6.88
CA PRO A 303 19.19 -14.50 7.16
C PRO A 303 18.13 -14.89 6.11
N LYS A 304 18.13 -16.15 5.67
CA LYS A 304 17.07 -16.70 4.79
C LYS A 304 15.70 -16.69 5.45
N ALA A 305 15.64 -16.91 6.77
CA ALA A 305 14.42 -16.85 7.55
C ALA A 305 14.03 -15.38 7.80
N ARG A 306 13.34 -14.79 6.82
CA ARG A 306 12.97 -13.37 6.82
C ARG A 306 11.57 -13.15 6.28
N GLU A 307 10.92 -12.13 6.81
CA GLU A 307 9.59 -11.70 6.41
C GLU A 307 9.67 -10.31 5.78
N PHE A 308 9.08 -10.13 4.60
CA PHE A 308 9.06 -8.84 3.93
C PHE A 308 8.05 -7.91 4.61
N ILE A 309 8.51 -6.74 5.07
CA ILE A 309 7.68 -5.78 5.82
C ILE A 309 6.76 -5.02 4.85
N ARG A 310 5.45 -5.08 5.04
CA ARG A 310 4.45 -4.44 4.17
C ARG A 310 3.80 -3.22 4.81
N GLU A 311 3.71 -3.18 6.12
CA GLU A 311 3.29 -2.06 6.97
C GLU A 311 4.36 -0.96 7.02
N LEU A 312 4.06 0.22 7.58
CA LEU A 312 5.07 1.23 7.87
C LEU A 312 5.89 0.82 9.11
N THR A 313 7.06 1.42 9.33
CA THR A 313 7.84 1.27 10.58
C THR A 313 8.13 2.65 11.19
N PRO A 314 8.33 2.75 12.52
CA PRO A 314 8.74 4.01 13.14
C PRO A 314 10.00 4.62 12.51
N ASP A 315 10.97 3.79 12.15
CA ASP A 315 12.20 4.22 11.48
C ASP A 315 11.94 4.83 10.10
N ASP A 316 10.96 4.33 9.33
CA ASP A 316 10.58 4.95 8.05
C ASP A 316 10.14 6.40 8.26
N VAL A 317 9.44 6.68 9.35
CA VAL A 317 8.95 8.02 9.71
C VAL A 317 10.11 8.92 10.13
N VAL A 318 10.98 8.43 11.02
CA VAL A 318 12.17 9.18 11.46
C VAL A 318 13.07 9.52 10.28
N GLU A 319 13.36 8.54 9.42
CA GLU A 319 14.23 8.74 8.26
C GLU A 319 13.59 9.63 7.20
N THR A 320 12.26 9.64 7.10
CA THR A 320 11.54 10.64 6.28
C THR A 320 11.78 12.06 6.81
N VAL A 321 11.70 12.26 8.13
CA VAL A 321 11.98 13.57 8.76
C VAL A 321 13.45 13.94 8.62
N ARG A 322 14.40 13.02 8.83
CA ARG A 322 15.84 13.27 8.61
C ARG A 322 16.13 13.66 7.16
N TYR A 323 15.52 12.98 6.20
CA TYR A 323 15.68 13.34 4.79
C TYR A 323 15.10 14.73 4.50
N LEU A 324 13.94 15.06 5.08
CA LEU A 324 13.34 16.39 4.96
C LEU A 324 14.24 17.48 5.54
N LEU A 325 14.83 17.26 6.72
CA LEU A 325 15.79 18.18 7.34
C LEU A 325 17.00 18.44 6.44
N LYS A 326 17.59 17.37 5.87
CA LYS A 326 18.69 17.49 4.91
C LYS A 326 18.31 18.32 3.69
N LEU A 327 17.09 18.16 3.17
CA LEU A 327 16.60 19.00 2.06
C LEU A 327 16.49 20.48 2.44
N MET A 328 16.15 20.80 3.69
CA MET A 328 16.09 22.18 4.17
C MET A 328 17.48 22.83 4.24
N GLU A 329 18.53 22.04 4.47
CA GLU A 329 19.91 22.50 4.60
C GLU A 329 20.61 22.72 3.24
N GLY A 330 20.15 22.05 2.18
CA GLY A 330 20.63 22.19 0.80
C GLY A 330 21.55 21.07 0.33
#